data_AF-A0AAE1DCX9-F1
#
_entry.id   AF-A0AAE1DCX9-F1
#
_cell.length_a   1.000
_cell.length_b   1.000
_cell.length_c   1.000
_cell.angle_alpha   90.00
_cell.angle_beta   90.00
_cell.angle_gamma   90.00
#
_symmetry.space_group_name_H-M   'P 1'
#
loop_
_entity.id
_entity.type
_entity.pdbx_description
1 polymer ?
#
loop_
_entity_poly.entity_id
_entity_poly.type
_entity_poly.pdbx_seq_one_letter_code
_entity_poly.pdbx_strand_id
1 'polypeptide(L)'
;MIINEIRLIEDSRRVQKAVQQSQQGQWTNWDNALQKFLTWNEIWHVAPLWIGFLIRSVYDLLASNANLVRWGKKQDPTCPLCQARQTTEHVLSSCKIALSQGRYTWRHSRVFQELAAIKNTAKREIKIYPPQKPTR
;
A
#
# COMPACT_ATOMS: atom_id res chain seq x y z
N MET A 1 23.41 -21.62 -25.36
CA MET A 1 24.45 -21.16 -24.42
C MET A 1 24.58 -19.63 -24.44
N ILE A 2 24.89 -19.02 -25.59
CA ILE A 2 25.05 -17.56 -25.76
C ILE A 2 23.83 -16.73 -25.32
N ILE A 3 22.60 -17.18 -25.62
CA ILE A 3 21.37 -16.45 -25.26
C ILE A 3 21.23 -16.30 -23.73
N ASN A 4 21.57 -17.33 -22.96
CA ASN A 4 21.46 -17.28 -21.50
C ASN A 4 22.49 -16.32 -20.91
N GLU A 5 23.70 -16.28 -21.48
CA GLU A 5 24.76 -15.38 -21.06
C GLU A 5 24.42 -13.91 -21.36
N ILE A 6 23.88 -13.63 -22.54
CA ILE A 6 23.35 -12.30 -22.88
C ILE A 6 22.22 -11.89 -21.91
N ARG A 7 21.32 -12.82 -21.56
CA ARG A 7 20.26 -12.53 -20.58
C ARG A 7 20.81 -12.17 -19.21
N LEU A 8 21.81 -12.89 -18.71
CA LEU A 8 22.44 -12.60 -17.42
C LEU A 8 23.13 -11.22 -17.40
N ILE A 9 23.85 -10.87 -18.48
CA ILE A 9 24.49 -9.57 -18.63
C ILE A 9 23.43 -8.45 -18.62
N GLU A 10 22.35 -8.66 -19.38
CA GLU A 10 21.28 -7.67 -19.49
C GLU A 10 20.47 -7.52 -18.19
N ASP A 11 20.20 -8.62 -17.48
CA ASP A 11 19.56 -8.58 -16.16
C ASP A 11 20.45 -7.88 -15.13
N SER A 12 21.77 -8.14 -15.15
CA SER A 12 22.72 -7.43 -14.30
C SER A 12 22.70 -5.92 -14.55
N ARG A 13 22.64 -5.49 -15.83
CA ARG A 13 22.53 -4.08 -16.21
C ARG A 13 21.23 -3.44 -15.73
N ARG A 14 20.11 -4.17 -15.80
CA ARG A 14 18.81 -3.72 -15.30
C ARG A 14 18.81 -3.55 -13.79
N VAL A 15 19.38 -4.50 -13.05
CA VAL A 15 19.52 -4.42 -11.59
C VAL A 15 20.41 -3.25 -11.19
N GLN A 16 21.57 -3.08 -11.84
CA GLN A 16 22.45 -1.92 -11.59
C GLN A 16 21.72 -0.59 -11.78
N LYS A 17 20.91 -0.46 -12.83
CA LYS A 17 20.07 0.73 -13.06
C LYS A 17 18.99 0.87 -11.99
N ALA A 18 18.34 -0.22 -11.61
CA ALA A 18 17.27 -0.20 -10.60
C ALA A 18 17.80 0.29 -9.24
N VAL A 19 18.96 -0.18 -8.79
CA VAL A 19 19.58 0.25 -7.52
C VAL A 19 19.84 1.77 -7.48
N GLN A 20 20.10 2.39 -8.64
CA GLN A 20 20.30 3.85 -8.75
C GLN A 20 18.99 4.65 -8.66
N GLN A 21 17.83 4.01 -8.80
CA GLN A 21 16.53 4.66 -8.77
C GLN A 21 15.96 4.66 -7.36
N SER A 22 16.20 5.74 -6.61
CA SER A 22 15.81 5.85 -5.20
C SER A 22 14.32 5.56 -4.91
N GLN A 23 13.40 5.77 -5.84
CA GLN A 23 11.97 5.46 -5.64
C GLN A 23 11.53 4.22 -6.42
N GLN A 24 11.77 4.16 -7.73
CA GLN A 24 11.32 3.06 -8.59
C GLN A 24 12.11 1.77 -8.34
N GLY A 25 13.34 1.90 -7.85
CA GLY A 25 14.22 0.79 -7.48
C GLY A 25 14.03 0.28 -6.06
N GLN A 26 13.06 0.78 -5.29
CA GLN A 26 12.89 0.37 -3.88
C GLN A 26 12.70 -1.15 -3.71
N TRP A 27 12.20 -1.84 -4.74
CA TRP A 27 12.07 -3.29 -4.74
C TRP A 27 13.40 -4.04 -4.57
N THR A 28 14.54 -3.41 -4.85
CA THR A 28 15.86 -4.01 -4.65
C THR A 28 16.23 -4.15 -3.17
N ASN A 29 15.48 -3.50 -2.26
CA ASN A 29 15.76 -3.47 -0.83
C ASN A 29 14.70 -4.21 0.00
N TRP A 30 13.89 -5.06 -0.63
CA TRP A 30 12.74 -5.73 0.00
C TRP A 30 13.06 -7.09 0.63
N ASP A 31 14.32 -7.34 1.01
CA ASP A 31 14.78 -8.64 1.52
C ASP A 31 13.93 -9.17 2.71
N ASN A 32 13.35 -8.27 3.51
CA ASN A 32 12.50 -8.61 4.66
C ASN A 32 11.04 -8.16 4.50
N ALA A 33 10.61 -7.78 3.29
CA ALA A 33 9.24 -7.35 3.06
C ALA A 33 8.29 -8.55 3.06
N LEU A 34 7.13 -8.40 3.71
CA LEU A 34 6.06 -9.40 3.61
C LEU A 34 5.55 -9.46 2.18
N GLN A 35 5.70 -10.62 1.54
CA GLN A 35 5.16 -10.82 0.20
C GLN A 35 3.63 -10.79 0.25
N LYS A 36 3.05 -9.94 -0.60
CA LYS A 36 1.61 -9.96 -0.85
C LYS A 36 1.36 -10.58 -2.21
N PHE A 37 0.82 -11.79 -2.19
CA PHE A 37 0.40 -12.46 -3.42
C PHE A 37 -0.87 -11.79 -3.96
N LEU A 38 -0.87 -11.49 -5.26
CA LEU A 38 -2.02 -10.98 -5.99
C LEU A 38 -2.22 -11.89 -7.19
N THR A 39 -3.30 -12.67 -7.16
CA THR A 39 -3.71 -13.48 -8.31
C THR A 39 -4.23 -12.58 -9.43
N TRP A 40 -4.12 -13.06 -10.67
CA TRP A 40 -4.78 -12.42 -11.81
C TRP A 40 -6.28 -12.25 -11.58
N ASN A 41 -6.93 -13.25 -10.98
CA ASN A 41 -8.35 -13.20 -10.69
C ASN A 41 -8.69 -12.04 -9.73
N GLU A 42 -7.91 -11.85 -8.66
CA GLU A 42 -8.09 -10.70 -7.75
C GLU A 42 -7.87 -9.39 -8.49
N ILE A 43 -6.83 -9.27 -9.31
CA ILE A 43 -6.54 -8.07 -10.10
C ILE A 43 -7.71 -7.68 -11.01
N TRP A 44 -8.38 -8.65 -11.64
CA TRP A 44 -9.52 -8.40 -12.51
C TRP A 44 -10.79 -7.97 -11.77
N HIS A 45 -10.96 -8.38 -10.51
CA HIS A 45 -12.19 -8.13 -9.73
C HIS A 45 -12.06 -7.01 -8.70
N VAL A 46 -10.86 -6.47 -8.47
CA VAL A 46 -10.67 -5.32 -7.57
C VAL A 46 -11.07 -4.02 -8.24
N ALA A 47 -11.53 -3.06 -7.43
CA ALA A 47 -11.85 -1.73 -7.90
C ALA A 47 -10.64 -1.08 -8.62
N PRO A 48 -10.83 -0.35 -9.73
CA PRO A 48 -9.73 0.20 -10.54
C PRO A 48 -8.72 1.04 -9.75
N LEU A 49 -9.19 1.78 -8.74
CA LEU A 49 -8.33 2.64 -7.91
C LEU A 49 -7.52 1.86 -6.87
N TRP A 50 -7.91 0.62 -6.56
CA TRP A 50 -7.31 -0.17 -5.49
C TRP A 50 -5.89 -0.62 -5.84
N ILE A 51 -5.67 -1.13 -7.05
CA ILE A 51 -4.32 -1.55 -7.50
C ILE A 51 -3.38 -0.36 -7.52
N GLY A 52 -3.84 0.76 -8.12
CA GLY A 52 -3.04 1.97 -8.16
C GLY A 52 -2.71 2.49 -6.76
N PHE A 53 -3.66 2.43 -5.82
CA PHE A 53 -3.40 2.75 -4.42
C PHE A 53 -2.36 1.81 -3.80
N LEU A 54 -2.52 0.49 -3.99
CA LEU A 54 -1.63 -0.52 -3.42
C LEU A 54 -0.18 -0.33 -3.88
N ILE A 55 0.04 -0.21 -5.20
CA ILE A 55 1.38 0.06 -5.76
C ILE A 55 1.95 1.35 -5.17
N ARG A 56 1.17 2.44 -5.17
CA ARG A 56 1.63 3.73 -4.62
C ARG A 56 1.92 3.66 -3.12
N SER A 57 1.20 2.86 -2.37
CA SER A 57 1.43 2.68 -0.92
C SER A 57 2.74 1.96 -0.64
N VAL A 58 3.04 0.92 -1.42
CA VAL A 58 4.26 0.12 -1.28
C VAL A 58 5.51 0.93 -1.66
N TYR A 59 5.42 1.71 -2.73
CA TYR A 59 6.52 2.53 -3.23
C TYR A 59 6.57 3.93 -2.62
N ASP A 60 5.91 4.24 -1.49
CA ASP A 60 5.86 5.59 -0.91
C ASP A 60 5.61 6.71 -1.95
N LEU A 61 4.59 6.54 -2.78
CA LEU A 61 4.14 7.49 -3.82
C LEU A 61 2.80 8.14 -3.47
N LEU A 62 2.32 7.94 -2.23
CA LEU A 62 1.12 8.63 -1.74
C LEU A 62 1.44 10.10 -1.44
N ALA A 63 0.39 10.93 -1.35
CA ALA A 63 0.50 12.37 -1.13
C ALA A 63 0.90 12.75 0.31
N SER A 64 2.06 12.28 0.76
CA SER A 64 2.73 12.73 1.99
C SER A 64 3.38 14.11 1.75
N ASN A 65 3.59 14.94 2.79
CA ASN A 65 4.25 16.24 2.56
C ASN A 65 5.64 16.09 1.92
N ALA A 66 6.39 15.03 2.25
CA ALA A 66 7.67 14.75 1.59
C ALA A 66 7.52 14.57 0.06
N ASN A 67 6.48 13.88 -0.39
CA ASN A 67 6.21 13.70 -1.81
C ASN A 67 5.59 14.93 -2.46
N LEU A 68 4.73 15.66 -1.75
CA LEU A 68 4.19 16.93 -2.24
C LEU A 68 5.30 17.95 -2.52
N VAL A 69 6.35 17.98 -1.70
CA VAL A 69 7.55 18.80 -1.96
C VAL A 69 8.30 18.30 -3.19
N ARG A 70 8.53 16.99 -3.32
CA ARG A 70 9.16 16.42 -4.54
C ARG A 70 8.39 16.76 -5.82
N TRP A 71 7.06 16.84 -5.74
CA TRP A 71 6.20 17.18 -6.88
C TRP A 71 6.04 18.69 -7.10
N GLY A 72 6.74 19.53 -6.33
CA GLY A 72 6.64 20.98 -6.42
C GLY A 72 5.28 21.55 -5.98
N LYS A 73 4.47 20.77 -5.25
CA LYS A 73 3.13 21.18 -4.76
C LYS A 73 3.16 21.82 -3.38
N LYS A 74 4.25 21.64 -2.64
CA LYS A 74 4.47 22.20 -1.31
C LYS A 74 5.93 22.61 -1.16
N GLN A 75 6.21 23.54 -0.25
CA GLN A 75 7.58 23.98 0.04
C GLN A 75 8.21 23.20 1.20
N ASP A 76 7.40 22.80 2.18
CA ASP A 76 7.88 22.19 3.42
C ASP A 76 7.43 20.71 3.58
N PRO A 77 8.38 19.76 3.76
CA PRO A 77 8.08 18.35 3.94
C PRO A 77 7.76 17.97 5.39
N THR A 78 7.71 18.92 6.33
CA THR A 78 7.51 18.64 7.76
C THR A 78 6.11 18.11 8.08
N CYS A 79 6.02 17.34 9.16
CA CYS A 79 4.78 16.86 9.74
C CYS A 79 4.14 17.98 10.57
N PRO A 80 2.85 18.30 10.36
CA PRO A 80 2.18 19.37 11.11
C PRO A 80 2.04 19.06 12.60
N LEU A 81 2.21 17.79 13.00
CA LEU A 81 2.15 17.39 14.40
C LEU A 81 3.53 17.54 15.05
N CYS A 82 4.51 16.76 14.60
CA CYS A 82 5.80 16.61 15.30
C CYS A 82 6.99 17.26 14.59
N GLN A 83 6.75 18.02 13.51
CA GLN A 83 7.76 18.76 12.74
C GLN A 83 8.87 17.93 12.08
N ALA A 84 8.87 16.60 12.24
CA ALA A 84 9.77 15.69 11.52
C ALA A 84 9.38 15.58 10.05
N ARG A 85 10.27 15.08 9.17
CA ARG A 85 9.95 14.82 7.77
C ARG A 85 8.76 13.84 7.65
N GLN A 86 7.72 14.24 6.94
CA GLN A 86 6.48 13.47 6.80
C GLN A 86 6.50 12.60 5.54
N THR A 87 6.99 11.37 5.66
CA THR A 87 6.83 10.28 4.67
C THR A 87 5.50 9.54 4.88
N THR A 88 5.14 8.63 3.98
CA THR A 88 3.95 7.76 4.20
C THR A 88 4.12 6.91 5.45
N GLU A 89 5.30 6.32 5.67
CA GLU A 89 5.65 5.56 6.87
C GLU A 89 5.46 6.40 8.15
N HIS A 90 5.91 7.66 8.13
CA HIS A 90 5.72 8.58 9.24
C HIS A 90 4.24 8.76 9.63
N VAL A 91 3.37 8.98 8.64
CA VAL A 91 1.94 9.17 8.85
C VAL A 91 1.27 7.89 9.38
N LEU A 92 1.74 6.72 8.94
CA LEU A 92 1.12 5.44 9.25
C LEU A 92 1.60 4.81 10.57
N SER A 93 2.87 4.98 10.96
CA SER A 93 3.44 4.28 12.11
C SER A 93 4.48 5.04 12.92
N SER A 94 5.18 6.02 12.34
CA SER A 94 6.44 6.54 12.95
C SER A 94 6.32 7.95 13.56
N CYS A 95 5.12 8.52 13.63
CA CYS A 95 4.88 9.84 14.23
C CYS A 95 4.66 9.74 15.75
N LYS A 96 5.61 10.28 16.52
CA LYS A 96 5.61 10.27 18.00
C LYS A 96 4.35 10.92 18.60
N ILE A 97 3.92 12.06 18.06
CA ILE A 97 2.73 12.75 18.57
C ILE A 97 1.46 11.98 18.20
N ALA A 98 1.37 11.45 16.98
CA ALA A 98 0.23 10.63 16.59
C ALA A 98 0.10 9.36 17.46
N LEU A 99 1.23 8.76 17.85
CA LEU A 99 1.29 7.66 18.81
C LEU A 99 0.74 8.09 20.17
N SER A 100 1.30 9.15 20.76
CA SER A 100 0.91 9.63 22.10
C SER A 100 -0.55 10.04 22.20
N GLN A 101 -1.13 10.55 21.10
CA GLN A 101 -2.54 10.93 21.03
C GLN A 101 -3.48 9.76 20.71
N GLY A 102 -2.98 8.52 20.58
CA GLY A 102 -3.80 7.35 20.29
C GLY A 102 -4.40 7.32 18.88
N ARG A 103 -3.88 8.11 17.93
CA ARG A 103 -4.46 8.21 16.57
C ARG A 103 -4.34 6.92 15.77
N TYR A 104 -3.31 6.09 16.04
CA TYR A 104 -3.16 4.77 15.43
C TYR A 104 -4.29 3.84 15.90
N THR A 105 -4.51 3.78 17.21
CA THR A 105 -5.60 3.01 17.81
C THR A 105 -6.94 3.44 17.26
N TRP A 106 -7.22 4.75 17.19
CA TRP A 106 -8.47 5.26 16.63
C TRP A 106 -8.69 4.83 15.18
N ARG A 107 -7.66 4.96 14.32
CA ARG A 107 -7.74 4.50 12.92
C ARG A 107 -8.00 3.00 12.82
N HIS A 108 -7.30 2.19 13.61
CA HIS A 108 -7.47 0.74 13.63
C HIS A 108 -8.87 0.35 14.11
N SER A 109 -9.34 0.93 15.21
CA SER A 109 -10.69 0.71 15.73
C SER A 109 -11.76 1.13 14.72
N ARG A 110 -11.55 2.22 13.99
CA ARG A 110 -12.49 2.66 12.96
C ARG A 110 -12.60 1.63 11.84
N VAL A 111 -11.49 1.10 11.34
CA VAL A 111 -11.51 0.04 10.32
C VAL A 111 -12.26 -1.19 10.82
N PHE A 112 -12.03 -1.61 12.07
CA PHE A 112 -12.77 -2.74 12.65
C PHE A 112 -14.27 -2.48 12.79
N GLN A 113 -14.68 -1.25 13.13
CA GLN A 113 -16.09 -0.87 13.19
C GLN A 113 -16.76 -0.98 11.82
N GLU A 114 -16.11 -0.50 10.75
CA GLU A 114 -16.64 -0.61 9.38
C GLU A 114 -16.75 -2.08 8.93
N LEU A 115 -15.74 -2.90 9.21
CA LEU A 115 -15.79 -4.33 8.89
C LEU A 115 -16.88 -5.06 9.67
N ALA A 116 -17.07 -4.72 10.95
CA ALA A 116 -18.14 -5.26 11.77
C ALA A 116 -19.52 -4.83 11.23
N ALA A 117 -19.66 -3.58 10.77
CA ALA A 117 -20.87 -3.08 10.15
C ALA A 117 -21.21 -3.91 8.90
N ILE A 118 -20.27 -4.05 7.96
CA ILE A 118 -20.43 -4.84 6.72
C ILE A 118 -20.85 -6.28 7.03
N LYS A 119 -20.18 -6.92 7.99
CA LYS A 119 -20.51 -8.29 8.42
C LYS A 119 -21.94 -8.38 8.97
N ASN A 120 -22.38 -7.38 9.73
CA ASN A 120 -23.72 -7.35 10.31
C ASN A 120 -24.79 -7.10 9.24
N THR A 121 -24.53 -6.24 8.23
CA THR A 121 -25.43 -6.06 7.09
C THR A 121 -25.58 -7.36 6.31
N ALA A 122 -24.47 -8.01 5.95
CA ALA A 122 -24.50 -9.29 5.23
C ALA A 122 -25.27 -10.38 5.99
N LYS A 123 -25.11 -10.47 7.32
CA LYS A 123 -25.89 -11.39 8.15
C LYS A 123 -27.39 -11.10 8.12
N ARG A 124 -27.78 -9.82 8.10
CA ARG A 124 -29.20 -9.42 8.01
C ARG A 124 -29.77 -9.76 6.65
N GLU A 125 -29.02 -9.52 5.57
CA GLU A 125 -29.42 -9.88 4.21
C GLU A 125 -29.67 -11.38 4.08
N ILE A 126 -28.78 -12.23 4.58
CA ILE A 126 -28.96 -13.70 4.58
C ILE A 126 -30.19 -14.11 5.40
N LYS A 127 -30.51 -13.39 6.48
CA LYS A 127 -31.70 -13.67 7.31
C LYS A 127 -33.00 -13.28 6.60
N ILE A 128 -32.99 -12.19 5.83
CA ILE A 128 -34.17 -11.67 5.11
C ILE A 128 -34.37 -12.44 3.79
N TYR A 129 -33.28 -12.71 3.08
CA TYR A 129 -33.23 -13.44 1.82
C TYR A 129 -32.31 -14.66 1.97
N PRO A 130 -32.83 -15.80 2.44
CA PRO A 130 -32.04 -17.02 2.53
C PRO A 130 -31.65 -17.49 1.12
N PRO A 131 -30.42 -18.00 0.93
CA PRO A 131 -29.98 -18.48 -0.36
C PRO A 131 -30.90 -19.61 -0.86
N GLN A 132 -31.41 -19.46 -2.08
CA GLN A 132 -32.24 -20.48 -2.71
C GLN A 132 -31.40 -21.74 -2.94
N LYS A 133 -31.92 -22.91 -2.56
CA LYS A 133 -31.23 -24.18 -2.83
C LYS A 133 -31.14 -24.37 -4.34
N PRO A 134 -29.99 -24.82 -4.88
CA PRO A 134 -29.88 -25.11 -6.31
C PRO A 134 -30.89 -26.20 -6.69
N THR A 135 -31.74 -25.89 -7.67
CA THR A 135 -32.66 -26.84 -8.28
C THR A 135 -31.84 -27.91 -9.00
N ARG A 136 -32.06 -29.17 -8.62
CA ARG A 136 -31.41 -30.35 -9.21
C ARG A 136 -31.90 -30.61 -10.62
#